data_AF-A0A851DI76-F1
#
_entry.id   AF-A0A851DI76-F1
#
_cell.length_a   1.000
_cell.length_b   1.000
_cell.length_c   1.000
_cell.angle_alpha   90.00
_cell.angle_beta   90.00
_cell.angle_gamma   90.00
#
_symmetry.space_group_name_H-M   'P 1'
#
loop_
_entity.id
_entity.type
_entity.pdbx_description
1 polymer ?
#
loop_
_entity_poly.entity_id
_entity_poly.type
_entity_poly.pdbx_seq_one_letter_code
_entity_poly.pdbx_strand_id
1 'polypeptide(L)'
;MCDNHDDGETAAIILCNVCGNLCTDCDRFLHLHRRTKTHQRQVFKEEEEAIKVDLHEGCGRTKLFWLMALADSKTMKAMVEFREQTGKPTTSSSEACRFCGCRSGTELSAVGSVCSDTDCQEYAKIACSKTHPCGHPCGGVKNEEHCLPCLHGCDKNATTLKQDADDMCMICFTEALSAAPAIQLDCSHVFHLQCCQRVLENRWLGPRITFGFMSCPICKNKINHTVLKDLLDPIKELYEDVRRKALMRLEYEGLHKSEAITTPGVRFYNDPAGYAMNRYAYYVCYKCKK
;
A
#
# COMPACT_ATOMS: atom_id res chain seq x y z
N MET A 1 8.20 -9.78 -36.95
CA MET A 1 8.97 -11.05 -36.87
C MET A 1 10.45 -10.73 -37.07
N CYS A 2 11.35 -11.63 -36.66
CA CYS A 2 12.78 -11.44 -36.84
C CYS A 2 13.15 -11.59 -38.32
N ASP A 3 13.76 -10.55 -38.89
CA ASP A 3 14.15 -10.49 -40.30
C ASP A 3 15.36 -11.39 -40.62
N ASN A 4 16.02 -11.96 -39.60
CA ASN A 4 17.18 -12.83 -39.73
C ASN A 4 16.84 -14.32 -39.52
N HIS A 5 15.55 -14.64 -39.43
CA HIS A 5 15.01 -15.99 -39.36
C HIS A 5 13.95 -16.16 -40.45
N ASP A 6 14.07 -17.21 -41.27
CA ASP A 6 13.08 -17.57 -42.30
C ASP A 6 11.97 -18.50 -41.76
N ASP A 7 11.94 -18.75 -40.45
CA ASP A 7 11.00 -19.68 -39.80
C ASP A 7 9.57 -19.12 -39.68
N GLY A 8 9.39 -17.80 -39.78
CA GLY A 8 8.09 -17.14 -39.63
C GLY A 8 7.51 -17.19 -38.20
N GLU A 9 8.25 -17.76 -37.24
CA GLU A 9 7.82 -17.97 -35.86
C GLU A 9 8.62 -17.12 -34.87
N THR A 10 9.88 -16.80 -35.19
CA THR A 10 10.77 -16.06 -34.30
C THR A 10 10.34 -14.59 -34.20
N ALA A 11 9.90 -14.18 -33.00
CA ALA A 11 9.52 -12.79 -32.72
C ALA A 11 10.75 -11.86 -32.70
N ALA A 12 10.59 -10.65 -33.24
CA ALA A 12 11.58 -9.59 -33.10
C ALA A 12 11.25 -8.72 -31.90
N ILE A 13 12.26 -8.36 -31.13
CA ILE A 13 12.14 -7.49 -29.95
C ILE A 13 12.95 -6.19 -30.10
N ILE A 14 13.87 -6.13 -31.07
CA ILE A 14 14.75 -4.99 -31.30
C ILE A 14 14.61 -4.55 -32.75
N LEU A 15 14.32 -3.27 -32.97
CA LEU A 15 14.47 -2.60 -34.25
C LEU A 15 15.87 -1.98 -34.33
N CYS A 16 16.70 -2.51 -35.22
CA CYS A 16 17.96 -1.90 -35.61
C CYS A 16 17.74 -1.04 -36.86
N ASN A 17 18.23 0.19 -36.85
CA ASN A 17 18.10 1.11 -37.98
C ASN A 17 18.80 0.63 -39.27
N VAL A 18 19.74 -0.32 -39.17
CA VAL A 18 20.49 -0.88 -40.30
C VAL A 18 20.19 -2.37 -40.51
N CYS A 19 20.08 -3.15 -39.43
CA CYS A 19 19.92 -4.62 -39.50
C CYS A 19 18.46 -5.09 -39.52
N GLY A 20 17.48 -4.19 -39.41
CA GLY A 20 16.06 -4.54 -39.39
C GLY A 20 15.57 -5.02 -38.02
N ASN A 21 14.50 -5.82 -38.03
CA ASN A 21 13.84 -6.35 -36.85
C ASN A 21 14.54 -7.63 -36.38
N LEU A 22 15.06 -7.63 -35.16
CA LEU A 22 15.88 -8.72 -34.63
C LEU A 22 15.30 -9.31 -33.35
N CYS A 23 15.43 -10.62 -33.21
CA CYS A 23 15.29 -11.30 -31.91
C CYS A 23 16.52 -11.02 -31.03
N THR A 24 16.45 -11.39 -29.74
CA THR A 24 17.54 -11.18 -28.77
C THR A 24 18.87 -11.74 -29.24
N ASP A 25 18.86 -12.94 -29.80
CA ASP A 25 20.08 -13.62 -30.23
C ASP A 25 20.66 -13.00 -31.49
N CYS A 26 19.82 -12.68 -32.48
CA CYS A 26 20.26 -12.00 -33.70
C CYS A 26 20.84 -10.62 -33.41
N ASP A 27 20.24 -9.83 -32.50
CA ASP A 27 20.85 -8.57 -32.05
C ASP A 27 22.23 -8.81 -31.45
N ARG A 28 22.33 -9.76 -30.53
CA ARG A 28 23.59 -10.09 -29.85
C ARG A 28 24.68 -10.43 -30.85
N PHE A 29 24.44 -11.37 -31.76
CA PHE A 29 25.47 -11.86 -32.68
C PHE A 29 25.83 -10.86 -33.77
N LEU A 30 24.84 -10.20 -34.38
CA LEU A 30 25.07 -9.23 -35.46
C LEU A 30 25.81 -7.98 -34.97
N HIS A 31 25.67 -7.62 -33.69
CA HIS A 31 26.31 -6.43 -33.10
C HIS A 31 27.59 -6.72 -32.30
N LEU A 32 28.13 -7.95 -32.35
CA LEU A 32 29.47 -8.25 -31.81
C LEU A 32 30.58 -7.59 -32.63
N HIS A 33 30.38 -7.42 -33.94
CA HIS A 33 31.40 -6.91 -34.84
C HIS A 33 31.61 -5.39 -34.70
N ARG A 34 32.87 -4.93 -34.78
CA ARG A 34 33.24 -3.52 -34.55
C ARG A 34 32.53 -2.53 -35.48
N ARG A 35 32.14 -2.98 -36.68
CA ARG A 35 31.43 -2.17 -37.69
C ARG A 35 29.94 -2.00 -37.38
N THR A 36 29.34 -2.93 -36.66
CA THR A 36 27.89 -2.99 -36.42
C THR A 36 27.52 -2.63 -34.99
N LYS A 37 28.44 -2.76 -34.03
CA LYS A 37 28.22 -2.46 -32.60
C LYS A 37 27.65 -1.05 -32.31
N THR A 38 27.86 -0.08 -33.21
CA THR A 38 27.38 1.31 -33.07
C THR A 38 26.06 1.58 -33.78
N HIS A 39 25.39 0.56 -34.32
CA HIS A 39 24.06 0.75 -34.89
C HIS A 39 23.08 1.27 -33.83
N GLN A 40 22.14 2.11 -34.27
CA GLN A 40 21.11 2.64 -33.39
C GLN A 40 20.00 1.59 -33.27
N ARG A 41 19.76 1.16 -32.04
CA ARG A 41 18.85 0.07 -31.72
C ARG A 41 17.76 0.59 -30.79
N GLN A 42 16.53 0.24 -31.11
CA GLN A 42 15.34 0.60 -30.34
C GLN A 42 14.57 -0.67 -30.02
N VAL A 43 14.27 -0.90 -28.75
CA VAL A 43 13.41 -2.02 -28.34
C VAL A 43 11.97 -1.69 -28.76
N PHE A 44 11.22 -2.67 -29.27
CA PHE A 44 9.82 -2.46 -29.60
C PHE A 44 9.03 -2.08 -28.34
N LYS A 45 8.28 -0.97 -28.43
CA LYS A 45 7.47 -0.44 -27.33
C LYS A 45 6.31 -1.36 -26.92
N GLU A 46 5.93 -2.34 -27.74
CA GLU A 46 4.85 -3.28 -27.42
C GLU A 46 5.24 -4.33 -26.36
N GLU A 47 6.54 -4.45 -26.03
CA GLU A 47 7.03 -5.16 -24.84
C GLU A 47 7.79 -4.22 -23.87
N GLU A 48 7.52 -2.90 -23.92
CA GLU A 48 7.96 -1.97 -22.86
C GLU A 48 7.09 -2.16 -21.61
N GLU A 49 7.15 -3.33 -20.98
CA GLU A 49 7.11 -3.37 -19.52
C GLU A 49 8.49 -2.94 -19.01
N ALA A 50 8.81 -1.66 -19.26
CA ALA A 50 10.01 -1.03 -18.75
C ALA A 50 10.09 -1.32 -17.25
N ILE A 51 11.26 -1.75 -16.78
CA ILE A 51 11.54 -1.91 -15.36
C ILE A 51 11.24 -0.57 -14.68
N LYS A 52 10.06 -0.46 -14.07
CA LYS A 52 9.67 0.73 -13.33
C LYS A 52 10.10 0.51 -11.90
N VAL A 53 11.12 1.26 -11.50
CA VAL A 53 11.51 1.42 -10.11
C VAL A 53 10.91 2.73 -9.63
N ASP A 54 9.80 2.63 -8.91
CA ASP A 54 9.14 3.78 -8.29
C ASP A 54 9.51 3.82 -6.80
N LEU A 55 9.84 5.01 -6.30
CA LEU A 55 10.02 5.26 -4.87
C LEU A 55 8.82 6.07 -4.39
N HIS A 56 7.99 5.47 -3.54
CA HIS A 56 6.81 6.12 -2.99
C HIS A 56 6.85 6.05 -1.45
N GLU A 57 6.89 7.20 -0.79
CA GLU A 57 6.83 7.34 0.68
C GLU A 57 7.89 6.54 1.50
N GLY A 58 8.99 6.15 0.87
CA GLY A 58 10.06 5.33 1.48
C GLY A 58 9.95 3.83 1.20
N CYS A 59 9.00 3.42 0.36
CA CYS A 59 8.87 2.10 -0.23
C CYS A 59 9.42 2.11 -1.66
N GLY A 60 10.39 1.24 -1.95
CA GLY A 60 10.88 1.00 -3.31
C GLY A 60 10.05 -0.10 -3.96
N ARG A 61 9.39 0.21 -5.06
CA ARG A 61 8.58 -0.70 -5.89
C ARG A 61 9.33 -0.97 -7.19
N THR A 62 9.62 -2.23 -7.48
CA THR A 62 10.15 -2.67 -8.78
C THR A 62 9.13 -3.59 -9.43
N LYS A 63 8.61 -3.21 -10.59
CA LYS A 63 7.63 -3.99 -11.34
C LYS A 63 8.24 -4.48 -12.66
N LEU A 64 8.24 -5.79 -12.84
CA LEU A 64 8.55 -6.53 -14.08
C LEU A 64 7.31 -7.34 -14.49
N PHE A 65 7.25 -7.79 -15.74
CA PHE A 65 6.11 -8.56 -16.26
C PHE A 65 5.83 -9.88 -15.54
N TRP A 66 6.85 -10.45 -14.88
CA TRP A 66 6.76 -11.72 -14.16
C TRP A 66 7.04 -11.57 -12.66
N LEU A 67 7.34 -10.36 -12.19
CA LEU A 67 7.84 -10.14 -10.83
C LEU A 67 7.45 -8.76 -10.31
N MET A 68 6.93 -8.71 -9.09
CA MET A 68 6.79 -7.48 -8.31
C MET A 68 7.63 -7.60 -7.05
N ALA A 69 8.56 -6.66 -6.85
CA ALA A 69 9.35 -6.56 -5.64
C ALA A 69 9.08 -5.24 -4.92
N LEU A 70 8.88 -5.31 -3.61
CA LEU A 70 8.63 -4.17 -2.74
C LEU A 70 9.56 -4.22 -1.54
N ALA A 71 10.15 -3.09 -1.19
CA ALA A 71 11.00 -2.96 -0.01
C ALA A 71 10.69 -1.66 0.74
N ASP A 72 10.27 -1.78 1.99
CA ASP A 72 10.01 -0.64 2.87
C ASP A 72 11.20 -0.36 3.78
N SER A 73 11.79 0.83 3.62
CA SER A 73 12.97 1.25 4.38
C SER A 73 12.70 1.47 5.87
N LYS A 74 11.45 1.69 6.28
CA LYS A 74 11.11 2.03 7.68
C LYS A 74 10.78 0.80 8.52
N THR A 75 10.12 -0.18 7.93
CA THR A 75 9.71 -1.43 8.58
C THR A 75 10.69 -2.57 8.30
N MET A 76 11.66 -2.37 7.39
CA MET A 76 12.61 -3.39 6.94
C MET A 76 11.91 -4.65 6.43
N LYS A 77 10.71 -4.48 5.87
CA LYS A 77 9.94 -5.55 5.24
C LYS A 77 10.16 -5.51 3.74
N ALA A 78 10.35 -6.69 3.17
CA ALA A 78 10.42 -6.89 1.73
C ALA A 78 9.43 -7.97 1.31
N MET A 79 8.83 -7.78 0.15
CA MET A 79 7.98 -8.77 -0.51
C MET A 79 8.45 -8.96 -1.94
N VAL A 80 8.49 -10.20 -2.39
CA VAL A 80 8.70 -10.56 -3.79
C VAL A 80 7.57 -11.48 -4.19
N GLU A 81 6.82 -11.08 -5.20
CA GLU A 81 5.73 -11.85 -5.79
C GLU A 81 6.08 -12.20 -7.23
N PHE A 82 5.94 -13.47 -7.60
CA PHE A 82 6.10 -13.94 -8.98
C PHE A 82 4.72 -14.05 -9.61
N ARG A 83 4.49 -13.34 -10.71
CA ARG A 83 3.22 -13.40 -11.44
C ARG A 83 3.29 -14.53 -12.47
N GLU A 84 2.49 -15.57 -12.28
CA GLU A 84 2.27 -16.57 -13.34
C GLU A 84 1.45 -15.93 -14.47
N GLN A 85 1.91 -16.08 -15.71
CA GLN A 85 1.21 -15.53 -16.87
C GLN A 85 -0.15 -16.22 -17.06
N THR A 86 -1.22 -15.58 -16.61
CA THR A 86 -2.57 -15.86 -17.11
C THR A 86 -3.04 -14.74 -18.03
N GLY A 87 -2.56 -14.76 -19.27
CA GLY A 87 -3.16 -14.06 -20.41
C GLY A 87 -2.90 -12.54 -20.52
N LYS A 88 -2.63 -12.10 -21.75
CA LYS A 88 -2.49 -10.68 -22.12
C LYS A 88 -3.69 -9.83 -21.63
N PRO A 89 -3.47 -8.61 -21.11
CA PRO A 89 -4.56 -7.66 -20.91
C PRO A 89 -4.96 -7.08 -22.27
N THR A 90 -5.92 -7.73 -22.94
CA THR A 90 -6.63 -7.08 -24.03
C THR A 90 -7.48 -5.95 -23.46
N THR A 91 -7.34 -4.80 -24.08
CA THR A 91 -8.05 -3.55 -23.83
C THR A 91 -9.57 -3.74 -23.79
N SER A 92 -10.21 -3.04 -22.85
CA SER A 92 -11.63 -2.65 -22.81
C SER A 92 -12.69 -3.75 -22.87
N SER A 93 -13.16 -4.22 -21.70
CA SER A 93 -14.58 -4.55 -21.43
C SER A 93 -14.76 -5.01 -19.97
N SER A 94 -16.00 -4.95 -19.51
CA SER A 94 -16.50 -4.97 -18.13
C SER A 94 -16.47 -6.35 -17.41
N GLU A 95 -15.42 -7.15 -17.57
CA GLU A 95 -15.45 -8.60 -17.26
C GLU A 95 -14.51 -9.10 -16.14
N ALA A 96 -13.71 -8.22 -15.53
CA ALA A 96 -12.86 -8.60 -14.39
C ALA A 96 -13.53 -8.29 -13.06
N CYS A 97 -13.34 -9.18 -12.06
CA CYS A 97 -13.76 -8.89 -10.69
C CYS A 97 -13.09 -7.61 -10.19
N ARG A 98 -13.88 -6.72 -9.60
CA ARG A 98 -13.43 -5.44 -9.03
C ARG A 98 -12.27 -5.57 -8.04
N PHE A 99 -12.22 -6.65 -7.27
CA PHE A 99 -11.27 -6.83 -6.17
C PHE A 99 -10.10 -7.73 -6.57
N CYS A 100 -10.37 -8.98 -6.96
CA CYS A 100 -9.31 -9.94 -7.28
C CYS A 100 -8.83 -9.90 -8.74
N GLY A 101 -9.48 -9.13 -9.63
CA GLY A 101 -9.10 -9.03 -11.04
C GLY A 101 -9.35 -10.28 -11.89
N CYS A 102 -9.84 -11.38 -11.31
CA CYS A 102 -10.11 -12.63 -12.05
C CYS A 102 -11.21 -12.43 -13.10
N ARG A 103 -11.01 -13.02 -14.29
CA ARG A 103 -11.91 -12.96 -15.46
C ARG A 103 -12.78 -14.22 -15.67
N SER A 104 -12.79 -15.16 -14.72
CA SER A 104 -13.41 -16.47 -14.90
C SER A 104 -14.95 -16.41 -14.88
N GLY A 105 -15.57 -17.12 -15.83
CA GLY A 105 -17.02 -17.18 -16.13
C GLY A 105 -17.95 -17.78 -15.07
N THR A 106 -17.76 -17.39 -13.80
CA THR A 106 -18.80 -17.47 -12.76
C THR A 106 -19.76 -16.30 -12.96
N GLU A 107 -21.07 -16.56 -12.86
CA GLU A 107 -22.14 -15.56 -13.00
C GLU A 107 -21.80 -14.30 -12.19
N LEU A 108 -21.34 -13.25 -12.86
CA LEU A 108 -21.15 -11.94 -12.26
C LEU A 108 -22.52 -11.49 -11.79
N SER A 109 -22.70 -11.41 -10.46
CA SER A 109 -23.95 -10.91 -9.91
C SER A 109 -24.23 -9.52 -10.46
N ALA A 110 -25.48 -9.25 -10.82
CA ALA A 110 -25.94 -8.01 -11.48
C ALA A 110 -25.66 -6.71 -10.68
N VAL A 111 -25.05 -6.81 -9.51
CA VAL A 111 -24.62 -5.70 -8.65
C VAL A 111 -23.09 -5.59 -8.73
N GLY A 112 -22.62 -4.99 -9.82
CA GLY A 112 -21.27 -4.39 -9.91
C GLY A 112 -20.10 -5.37 -9.95
N SER A 113 -19.89 -6.08 -11.05
CA SER A 113 -18.62 -6.75 -11.42
C SER A 113 -17.83 -7.41 -10.28
N VAL A 114 -18.48 -8.15 -9.37
CA VAL A 114 -17.82 -8.92 -8.29
C VAL A 114 -18.04 -10.41 -8.51
N CYS A 115 -16.97 -11.22 -8.43
CA CYS A 115 -17.06 -12.68 -8.55
C CYS A 115 -17.66 -13.34 -7.29
N SER A 116 -18.01 -14.62 -7.37
CA SER A 116 -18.61 -15.38 -6.26
C SER A 116 -17.64 -15.73 -5.12
N ASP A 117 -16.40 -15.25 -5.17
CA ASP A 117 -15.41 -15.47 -4.11
C ASP A 117 -15.89 -14.82 -2.80
N THR A 118 -15.68 -15.52 -1.68
CA THR A 118 -16.24 -15.11 -0.39
C THR A 118 -15.68 -13.77 0.06
N ASP A 119 -14.38 -13.54 -0.10
CA ASP A 119 -13.74 -12.29 0.32
C ASP A 119 -14.22 -11.13 -0.56
N CYS A 120 -14.30 -11.36 -1.89
CA CYS A 120 -14.83 -10.37 -2.82
C CYS A 120 -16.28 -9.98 -2.51
N GLN A 121 -17.12 -10.94 -2.13
CA GLN A 121 -18.50 -10.70 -1.72
C GLN A 121 -18.58 -9.92 -0.40
N GLU A 122 -17.75 -10.22 0.60
CA GLU A 122 -17.71 -9.44 1.84
C GLU A 122 -17.21 -8.01 1.60
N TYR A 123 -16.20 -7.83 0.74
CA TYR A 123 -15.73 -6.51 0.32
C TYR A 123 -16.84 -5.73 -0.37
N ALA A 124 -17.62 -6.35 -1.26
CA ALA A 124 -18.73 -5.70 -1.95
C ALA A 124 -19.77 -5.11 -0.99
N LYS A 125 -20.03 -5.78 0.14
CA LYS A 125 -21.02 -5.30 1.14
C LYS A 125 -20.61 -3.99 1.82
N ILE A 126 -19.32 -3.70 1.91
CA ILE A 126 -18.80 -2.51 2.61
C ILE A 126 -18.19 -1.47 1.66
N ALA A 127 -17.93 -1.84 0.40
CA ALA A 127 -17.37 -0.96 -0.60
C ALA A 127 -18.33 0.16 -1.02
N CYS A 128 -17.78 1.32 -1.39
CA CYS A 128 -18.55 2.35 -2.06
C CYS A 128 -19.07 1.82 -3.40
N SER A 129 -20.35 2.06 -3.70
CA SER A 129 -21.00 1.65 -4.96
C SER A 129 -20.96 2.75 -6.04
N LYS A 130 -20.33 3.90 -5.76
CA LYS A 130 -20.25 5.03 -6.69
C LYS A 130 -19.09 4.85 -7.67
N THR A 131 -19.26 5.41 -8.86
CA THR A 131 -18.21 5.53 -9.89
C THR A 131 -17.79 7.00 -9.99
N HIS A 132 -16.49 7.26 -10.06
CA HIS A 132 -15.97 8.61 -10.23
C HIS A 132 -16.31 9.18 -11.61
N PRO A 133 -16.29 10.52 -11.81
CA PRO A 133 -16.45 11.13 -13.13
C PRO A 133 -15.45 10.65 -14.19
N CYS A 134 -14.28 10.16 -13.77
CA CYS A 134 -13.28 9.57 -14.65
C CYS A 134 -13.62 8.15 -15.13
N GLY A 135 -14.72 7.55 -14.69
CA GLY A 135 -15.16 6.21 -15.06
C GLY A 135 -14.65 5.08 -14.17
N HIS A 136 -13.72 5.35 -13.25
CA HIS A 136 -13.22 4.34 -12.31
C HIS A 136 -14.18 4.11 -11.13
N PRO A 137 -14.40 2.85 -10.69
CA PRO A 137 -15.15 2.58 -9.46
C PRO A 137 -14.41 3.19 -8.26
N CYS A 138 -15.14 3.75 -7.31
CA CYS A 138 -14.56 4.32 -6.09
C CYS A 138 -13.87 3.23 -5.26
N GLY A 139 -12.61 3.40 -4.88
CA GLY A 139 -11.90 2.45 -3.98
C GLY A 139 -12.30 2.55 -2.51
N GLY A 140 -13.15 3.52 -2.18
CA GLY A 140 -13.58 3.85 -0.82
C GLY A 140 -14.62 2.91 -0.20
N VAL A 141 -15.13 3.29 0.97
CA VAL A 141 -16.14 2.52 1.70
C VAL A 141 -17.53 3.16 1.57
N LYS A 142 -18.60 2.39 1.79
CA LYS A 142 -19.97 2.88 1.67
C LYS A 142 -20.25 3.95 2.74
N ASN A 143 -21.15 4.88 2.41
CA ASN A 143 -21.67 5.92 3.29
C ASN A 143 -20.63 6.93 3.81
N GLU A 144 -19.47 7.05 3.17
CA GLU A 144 -18.57 8.19 3.43
C GLU A 144 -19.19 9.49 2.90
N GLU A 145 -19.02 10.58 3.65
CA GLU A 145 -19.45 11.93 3.25
C GLU A 145 -18.77 12.36 1.96
N HIS A 146 -17.46 12.08 1.86
CA HIS A 146 -16.66 12.27 0.66
C HIS A 146 -16.10 10.93 0.22
N CYS A 147 -16.24 10.61 -1.07
CA CYS A 147 -15.60 9.42 -1.62
C CYS A 147 -14.08 9.55 -1.56
N LEU A 148 -13.41 8.43 -1.27
CA LEU A 148 -11.97 8.30 -1.45
C LEU A 148 -11.56 8.86 -2.84
N PRO A 149 -10.54 9.73 -2.94
CA PRO A 149 -10.03 10.17 -4.23
C PRO A 149 -9.68 8.99 -5.13
N CYS A 150 -9.89 9.14 -6.44
CA CYS A 150 -9.64 8.05 -7.39
C CYS A 150 -8.18 7.58 -7.31
N LEU A 151 -7.96 6.32 -6.92
CA LEU A 151 -6.63 5.73 -6.72
C LEU A 151 -5.76 5.69 -7.98
N HIS A 152 -6.34 5.91 -9.16
CA HIS A 152 -5.61 6.05 -10.43
C HIS A 152 -5.11 7.49 -10.68
N GLY A 153 -5.24 8.41 -9.71
CA GLY A 153 -4.72 9.77 -9.81
C GLY A 153 -5.40 10.62 -10.89
N CYS A 154 -6.64 10.29 -11.26
CA CYS A 154 -7.34 10.95 -12.36
C CYS A 154 -7.84 12.37 -12.03
N ASP A 155 -8.01 12.68 -10.75
CA ASP A 155 -8.47 14.00 -10.31
C ASP A 155 -7.27 14.90 -10.00
N LYS A 156 -7.05 15.90 -10.86
CA LYS A 156 -5.97 16.89 -10.70
C LYS A 156 -6.28 17.97 -9.66
N ASN A 157 -7.55 18.07 -9.23
CA ASN A 157 -8.02 19.07 -8.26
C ASN A 157 -8.18 18.48 -6.85
N ALA A 158 -8.20 17.16 -6.70
CA ALA A 158 -8.23 16.50 -5.41
C ALA A 158 -6.89 16.65 -4.67
N THR A 159 -6.94 16.59 -3.32
CA THR A 159 -5.76 16.49 -2.48
C THR A 159 -4.84 15.40 -3.00
N THR A 160 -3.58 15.72 -3.27
CA THR A 160 -2.63 14.81 -3.91
C THR A 160 -2.56 13.49 -3.13
N LEU A 161 -3.01 12.41 -3.77
CA LEU A 161 -2.87 11.06 -3.26
C LEU A 161 -1.39 10.74 -3.07
N LYS A 162 -1.03 10.27 -1.87
CA LYS A 162 0.33 9.79 -1.56
C LYS A 162 0.56 8.34 -1.94
N GLN A 163 -0.49 7.63 -2.38
CA GLN A 163 -0.49 6.22 -2.74
C GLN A 163 -1.44 6.00 -3.92
N ASP A 164 -1.10 5.06 -4.80
CA ASP A 164 -1.89 4.71 -5.98
C ASP A 164 -2.62 3.36 -5.83
N ALA A 165 -3.38 2.96 -6.85
CA ALA A 165 -4.16 1.72 -6.88
C ALA A 165 -3.30 0.43 -6.80
N ASP A 166 -2.06 0.49 -7.29
CA ASP A 166 -1.11 -0.62 -7.38
C ASP A 166 -0.22 -0.72 -6.13
N ASP A 167 -0.18 0.32 -5.30
CA ASP A 167 0.55 0.30 -4.03
C ASP A 167 -0.04 -0.76 -3.09
N MET A 168 0.84 -1.50 -2.41
CA MET A 168 0.41 -2.49 -1.42
C MET A 168 -0.03 -1.81 -0.13
N CYS A 169 -1.05 -2.38 0.49
CA CYS A 169 -1.43 -1.95 1.84
C CYS A 169 -0.31 -2.28 2.83
N MET A 170 0.31 -1.25 3.41
CA MET A 170 1.46 -1.40 4.33
C MET A 170 1.08 -1.94 5.73
N ILE A 171 -0.10 -2.56 5.85
CA ILE A 171 -0.52 -3.34 7.02
C ILE A 171 -0.50 -4.84 6.71
N CYS A 172 -1.22 -5.28 5.66
CA CYS A 172 -1.21 -6.69 5.27
C CYS A 172 0.04 -7.06 4.48
N PHE A 173 0.59 -6.12 3.71
CA PHE A 173 1.64 -6.31 2.72
C PHE A 173 1.30 -7.27 1.58
N THR A 174 0.16 -7.97 1.61
CA THR A 174 -0.18 -9.05 0.67
C THR A 174 -1.06 -8.63 -0.49
N GLU A 175 -1.80 -7.52 -0.37
CA GLU A 175 -2.77 -7.10 -1.38
C GLU A 175 -2.60 -5.62 -1.74
N ALA A 176 -2.84 -5.29 -3.01
CA ALA A 176 -2.86 -3.91 -3.51
C ALA A 176 -4.03 -3.12 -2.90
N LEU A 177 -3.91 -1.80 -2.81
CA LEU A 177 -4.95 -0.93 -2.26
C LEU A 177 -6.27 -1.02 -3.04
N SER A 178 -6.21 -1.29 -4.35
CA SER A 178 -7.40 -1.50 -5.18
C SER A 178 -8.13 -2.83 -4.94
N ALA A 179 -7.47 -3.82 -4.34
CA ALA A 179 -8.01 -5.16 -4.19
C ALA A 179 -9.03 -5.30 -3.03
N ALA A 180 -9.18 -4.27 -2.19
CA ALA A 180 -10.21 -4.25 -1.14
C ALA A 180 -10.60 -2.80 -0.79
N PRO A 181 -11.75 -2.58 -0.13
CA PRO A 181 -12.20 -1.25 0.24
C PRO A 181 -11.19 -0.54 1.15
N ALA A 182 -10.79 0.65 0.73
CA ALA A 182 -9.73 1.43 1.35
C ALA A 182 -10.24 2.75 1.92
N ILE A 183 -9.50 3.30 2.89
CA ILE A 183 -9.78 4.60 3.51
C ILE A 183 -8.50 5.44 3.47
N GLN A 184 -8.66 6.74 3.29
CA GLN A 184 -7.57 7.70 3.43
C GLN A 184 -7.61 8.28 4.84
N LEU A 185 -6.60 7.98 5.66
CA LEU A 185 -6.49 8.52 7.01
C LEU A 185 -6.27 10.03 6.97
N ASP A 186 -6.50 10.72 8.09
CA ASP A 186 -6.22 12.17 8.23
C ASP A 186 -4.76 12.54 7.87
N CYS A 187 -3.84 11.60 8.07
CA CYS A 187 -2.43 11.76 7.68
C CYS A 187 -2.16 11.60 6.18
N SER A 188 -3.21 11.51 5.35
CA SER A 188 -3.27 11.31 3.89
C SER A 188 -2.83 9.94 3.34
N HIS A 189 -2.35 9.03 4.20
CA HIS A 189 -2.03 7.65 3.81
C HIS A 189 -3.27 6.77 3.71
N VAL A 190 -3.25 5.85 2.75
CA VAL A 190 -4.35 4.96 2.37
C VAL A 190 -4.05 3.53 2.81
N PHE A 191 -5.05 2.89 3.40
CA PHE A 191 -5.00 1.49 3.84
C PHE A 191 -6.36 0.82 3.64
N HIS A 192 -6.39 -0.51 3.53
CA HIS A 192 -7.68 -1.23 3.59
C HIS A 192 -8.37 -0.99 4.93
N LEU A 193 -9.70 -0.77 4.90
CA LEU A 193 -10.50 -0.58 6.11
C LEU A 193 -10.33 -1.74 7.09
N GLN A 194 -10.48 -2.98 6.60
CA GLN A 194 -10.36 -4.20 7.41
C GLN A 194 -8.99 -4.33 8.08
N CYS A 195 -7.94 -3.88 7.39
CA CYS A 195 -6.58 -3.88 7.95
C CYS A 195 -6.46 -2.90 9.12
N CYS A 196 -6.99 -1.69 9.00
CA CYS A 196 -7.03 -0.72 10.08
C CYS A 196 -7.85 -1.22 11.28
N GLN A 197 -9.04 -1.77 11.04
CA GLN A 197 -9.90 -2.32 12.10
C GLN A 197 -9.19 -3.41 12.89
N ARG A 198 -8.63 -4.41 12.21
CA ARG A 198 -7.90 -5.53 12.83
C ARG A 198 -6.70 -5.05 13.67
N VAL A 199 -5.97 -4.03 13.22
CA VAL A 199 -4.85 -3.47 13.99
C VAL A 199 -5.35 -2.82 15.29
N LEU A 200 -6.46 -2.08 15.23
CA LEU A 200 -7.03 -1.40 16.39
C LEU A 200 -7.69 -2.39 17.38
N GLU A 201 -8.35 -3.43 16.88
CA GLU A 201 -8.98 -4.50 17.67
C GLU A 201 -7.95 -5.35 18.41
N ASN A 202 -6.85 -5.72 17.75
CA ASN A 202 -5.78 -6.52 18.34
C ASN A 202 -4.94 -5.75 19.37
N ARG A 203 -4.98 -4.41 19.33
CA ARG A 203 -4.27 -3.51 20.26
C ARG A 203 -2.76 -3.75 20.27
N TRP A 204 -2.17 -3.97 21.45
CA TRP A 204 -0.73 -4.11 21.65
C TRP A 204 -0.31 -5.56 21.87
N LEU A 205 0.96 -5.82 21.55
CA LEU A 205 1.58 -7.12 21.79
C LEU A 205 2.15 -7.19 23.22
N GLY A 206 1.91 -8.32 23.88
CA GLY A 206 2.41 -8.60 25.22
C GLY A 206 1.59 -7.95 26.35
N PRO A 207 2.01 -8.13 27.61
CA PRO A 207 1.23 -7.71 28.77
C PRO A 207 1.29 -6.20 29.04
N ARG A 208 2.40 -5.54 28.67
CA ARG A 208 2.59 -4.10 28.88
C ARG A 208 1.71 -3.33 27.89
N ILE A 209 0.90 -2.41 28.41
CA ILE A 209 0.13 -1.47 27.58
C ILE A 209 1.11 -0.60 26.79
N THR A 210 0.98 -0.65 25.46
CA THR A 210 1.70 0.25 24.54
C THR A 210 0.74 0.76 23.48
N PHE A 211 1.05 1.91 22.88
CA PHE A 211 0.18 2.58 21.91
C PHE A 211 0.86 2.76 20.54
N GLY A 212 1.81 1.89 20.21
CA GLY A 212 2.48 1.92 18.90
C GLY A 212 1.58 1.44 17.77
N PHE A 213 0.63 0.54 18.06
CA PHE A 213 -0.30 -0.03 17.08
C PHE A 213 -1.25 1.00 16.46
N MET A 214 -1.56 2.09 17.17
CA MET A 214 -2.41 3.18 16.66
C MET A 214 -1.63 4.22 15.83
N SER A 215 -0.39 3.94 15.42
CA SER A 215 0.42 4.81 14.57
C SER A 215 0.43 4.31 13.13
N CYS A 216 0.27 5.22 12.17
CA CYS A 216 0.35 4.96 10.74
C CYS A 216 1.67 4.23 10.41
N PRO A 217 1.64 3.07 9.74
CA PRO A 217 2.85 2.34 9.35
C PRO A 217 3.86 3.19 8.56
N ILE A 218 3.38 4.17 7.79
CA ILE A 218 4.18 4.98 6.87
C ILE A 218 4.77 6.22 7.56
N CYS A 219 3.96 7.12 8.12
CA CYS A 219 4.43 8.39 8.73
C CYS A 219 4.46 8.42 10.26
N LYS A 220 3.99 7.37 10.93
CA LYS A 220 3.90 7.27 12.40
C LYS A 220 2.93 8.23 13.10
N ASN A 221 2.25 9.13 12.36
CA ASN A 221 1.11 9.90 12.88
C ASN A 221 0.01 8.97 13.39
N LYS A 222 -0.85 9.46 14.30
CA LYS A 222 -1.94 8.65 14.84
C LYS A 222 -2.94 8.28 13.75
N ILE A 223 -3.33 7.01 13.70
CA ILE A 223 -4.41 6.53 12.86
C ILE A 223 -5.69 7.23 13.32
N ASN A 224 -6.33 7.96 12.41
CA ASN A 224 -7.61 8.59 12.65
C ASN A 224 -8.41 8.60 11.35
N HIS A 225 -9.68 8.24 11.45
CA HIS A 225 -10.67 8.26 10.38
C HIS A 225 -12.06 8.16 11.01
N THR A 226 -13.08 8.78 10.40
CA THR A 226 -14.44 8.82 10.94
C THR A 226 -15.03 7.43 11.14
N VAL A 227 -14.88 6.52 10.16
CA VAL A 227 -15.39 5.13 10.24
C VAL A 227 -14.68 4.26 11.28
N LEU A 228 -13.54 4.70 11.82
CA LEU A 228 -12.78 4.00 12.85
C LEU A 228 -13.09 4.54 14.26
N LYS A 229 -13.97 5.53 14.38
CA LYS A 229 -14.22 6.25 15.63
C LYS A 229 -14.61 5.32 16.78
N ASP A 230 -15.52 4.38 16.55
CA ASP A 230 -15.99 3.45 17.58
C ASP A 230 -14.88 2.56 18.15
N LEU A 231 -13.86 2.24 17.34
CA LEU A 231 -12.67 1.52 17.80
C LEU A 231 -11.67 2.46 18.48
N LEU A 232 -11.52 3.68 17.96
CA LEU A 232 -10.52 4.65 18.43
C LEU A 232 -10.89 5.29 19.78
N ASP A 233 -12.16 5.59 20.03
CA ASP A 233 -12.62 6.28 21.23
C ASP A 233 -12.22 5.54 22.53
N PRO A 234 -12.48 4.22 22.71
CA PRO A 234 -12.03 3.51 23.91
C PRO A 234 -10.50 3.40 24.01
N ILE A 235 -9.77 3.39 22.88
CA ILE A 235 -8.30 3.40 22.87
C ILE A 235 -7.77 4.75 23.34
N LYS A 236 -8.39 5.85 22.90
CA LYS A 236 -8.05 7.23 23.31
C LYS A 236 -8.32 7.41 24.81
N GLU A 237 -9.43 6.90 25.32
CA GLU A 237 -9.72 6.94 26.76
C GLU A 237 -8.65 6.22 27.58
N LEU A 238 -8.27 5.00 27.18
CA LEU A 238 -7.21 4.25 27.84
C LEU A 238 -5.85 4.97 27.76
N TYR A 239 -5.53 5.58 26.61
CA TYR A 239 -4.31 6.36 26.43
C TYR A 239 -4.26 7.52 27.44
N GLU A 240 -5.33 8.29 27.58
CA GLU A 240 -5.40 9.41 28.53
C GLU A 240 -5.35 8.95 29.99
N ASP A 241 -6.00 7.83 30.34
CA ASP A 241 -5.91 7.27 31.70
C ASP A 241 -4.48 6.85 32.05
N VAL A 242 -3.80 6.12 31.17
CA VAL A 242 -2.40 5.71 31.36
C VAL A 242 -1.48 6.92 31.39
N ARG A 243 -1.65 7.89 30.48
CA ARG A 243 -0.87 9.14 30.42
C ARG A 243 -0.98 9.90 31.73
N ARG A 244 -2.20 10.10 32.24
CA ARG A 244 -2.47 10.79 33.51
C ARG A 244 -1.85 10.05 34.70
N LYS A 245 -2.05 8.74 34.82
CA LYS A 245 -1.47 7.93 35.90
C LYS A 245 0.06 7.98 35.87
N ALA A 246 0.67 7.91 34.69
CA ALA A 246 2.12 7.95 34.51
C ALA A 246 2.70 9.30 34.93
N LEU A 247 2.09 10.40 34.50
CA LEU A 247 2.52 11.75 34.85
C LEU A 247 2.41 11.98 36.37
N MET A 248 1.29 11.60 36.99
CA MET A 248 1.10 11.71 38.43
C MET A 248 2.17 10.94 39.21
N ARG A 249 2.54 9.74 38.73
CA ARG A 249 3.61 8.95 39.34
C ARG A 249 4.98 9.62 39.20
N LEU A 250 5.25 10.21 38.04
CA LEU A 250 6.51 10.94 37.78
C LEU A 250 6.67 12.17 38.68
N GLU A 251 5.58 12.91 38.89
CA GLU A 251 5.53 14.07 39.78
C GLU A 251 5.75 13.67 41.23
N TYR A 252 5.09 12.62 41.69
CA TYR A 252 5.24 12.08 43.04
C TYR A 252 6.67 11.62 43.35
N GLU A 253 7.36 11.03 42.37
CA GLU A 253 8.78 10.66 42.50
C GLU A 253 9.74 11.86 42.37
N GLY A 254 9.25 13.07 42.10
CA GLY A 254 10.07 14.27 41.92
C GLY A 254 10.89 14.28 40.62
N LEU A 255 10.61 13.36 39.67
CA LEU A 255 11.39 13.17 38.45
C LEU A 255 10.96 14.04 37.27
N HIS A 256 9.91 14.85 37.42
CA HIS A 256 9.40 15.75 36.38
C HIS A 256 10.38 16.87 35.97
N LYS A 257 11.47 17.07 36.73
CA LYS A 257 12.57 18.00 36.43
C LYS A 257 13.87 17.31 35.97
N SER A 258 13.81 16.02 35.64
CA SER A 258 14.98 15.27 35.17
C SER A 258 15.57 15.91 33.91
N GLU A 259 16.89 15.75 33.71
CA GLU A 259 17.60 16.24 32.51
C GLU A 259 16.97 15.73 31.20
N ALA A 260 16.37 14.54 31.22
CA ALA A 260 15.63 13.96 30.10
C ALA A 260 14.41 14.78 29.64
N ILE A 261 13.95 15.75 30.46
CA ILE A 261 12.79 16.62 30.19
C ILE A 261 13.21 18.08 30.06
N THR A 262 14.22 18.51 30.82
CA THR A 262 14.61 19.93 30.89
C THR A 262 15.71 20.32 29.90
N THR A 263 16.46 19.34 29.35
CA THR A 263 17.58 19.62 28.45
C THR A 263 17.07 19.88 27.01
N PRO A 264 17.34 21.04 26.40
CA PRO A 264 16.99 21.27 25.00
C PRO A 264 17.64 20.24 24.07
N GLY A 265 16.88 19.74 23.09
CA GLY A 265 17.37 18.80 22.08
C GLY A 265 17.26 17.31 22.44
N VAL A 266 16.88 16.95 23.67
CA VAL A 266 16.59 15.55 24.00
C VAL A 266 15.16 15.15 23.60
N ARG A 267 14.93 13.85 23.44
CA ARG A 267 13.68 13.26 22.93
C ARG A 267 12.40 13.75 23.64
N PHE A 268 12.47 13.93 24.96
CA PHE A 268 11.31 14.31 25.79
C PHE A 268 11.44 15.74 26.35
N TYR A 269 12.20 16.60 25.67
CA TYR A 269 12.31 18.01 26.04
C TYR A 269 10.92 18.66 26.10
N ASN A 270 10.56 19.23 27.26
CA ASN A 270 9.23 19.77 27.57
C ASN A 270 8.05 18.77 27.40
N ASP A 271 8.32 17.45 27.45
CA ASP A 271 7.29 16.40 27.40
C ASP A 271 7.40 15.42 28.59
N PRO A 272 7.05 15.85 29.82
CA PRO A 272 7.12 14.99 31.00
C PRO A 272 6.18 13.78 30.90
N ALA A 273 5.03 13.93 30.23
CA ALA A 273 4.06 12.86 30.07
C ALA A 273 4.58 11.77 29.11
N GLY A 274 5.19 12.15 27.98
CA GLY A 274 5.84 11.21 27.09
C GLY A 274 6.99 10.46 27.77
N TYR A 275 7.81 11.17 28.56
CA TYR A 275 8.86 10.53 29.37
C TYR A 275 8.26 9.54 30.38
N ALA A 276 7.20 9.92 31.09
CA ALA A 276 6.53 9.05 32.06
C ALA A 276 5.95 7.78 31.40
N MET A 277 5.27 7.92 30.26
CA MET A 277 4.71 6.78 29.51
C MET A 277 5.80 5.86 28.96
N ASN A 278 6.98 6.40 28.62
CA ASN A 278 8.12 5.60 28.21
C ASN A 278 8.75 4.84 29.38
N ARG A 279 8.89 5.51 30.53
CA ARG A 279 9.54 4.99 31.75
C ARG A 279 8.71 3.91 32.46
N TYR A 280 7.42 4.14 32.65
CA TYR A 280 6.58 3.23 33.43
C TYR A 280 5.88 2.19 32.54
N ALA A 281 5.63 1.02 33.14
CA ALA A 281 4.85 -0.05 32.53
C ALA A 281 3.50 -0.16 33.24
N TYR A 282 2.42 0.00 32.47
CA TYR A 282 1.04 -0.20 32.92
C TYR A 282 0.51 -1.50 32.33
N TYR A 283 -0.43 -2.12 33.06
CA TYR A 283 -1.04 -3.40 32.74
C TYR A 283 -2.53 -3.30 33.03
N VAL A 284 -3.37 -3.93 32.21
CA VAL A 284 -4.81 -4.00 32.47
C VAL A 284 -5.08 -5.11 33.48
N CYS A 285 -5.63 -4.76 34.63
CA CYS A 285 -5.97 -5.76 35.65
C CYS A 285 -7.07 -6.69 35.14
N TYR A 286 -6.83 -8.02 35.18
CA TYR A 286 -7.82 -9.01 34.73
C TYR A 286 -9.16 -8.91 35.50
N LYS A 287 -9.11 -8.58 36.80
CA LYS A 287 -10.28 -8.52 37.68
C LYS A 287 -11.07 -7.22 37.53
N CYS A 288 -10.42 -6.07 37.72
CA CYS A 288 -11.12 -4.78 37.76
C CYS A 288 -11.13 -4.01 36.43
N LYS A 289 -10.42 -4.50 35.40
CA LYS A 289 -10.30 -3.87 34.07
C LYS A 289 -9.74 -2.43 34.08
N LYS A 290 -9.05 -2.05 35.16
CA LYS A 290 -8.36 -0.76 35.33
C LYS A 290 -6.85 -0.88 35.24
#